data_AF-A0A6P0IY84-F1
#
_entry.id   AF-A0A6P0IY84-F1
#
_cell.length_a   1.000
_cell.length_b   1.000
_cell.length_c   1.000
_cell.angle_alpha   90.00
_cell.angle_beta   90.00
_cell.angle_gamma   90.00
#
_symmetry.space_group_name_H-M   'P 1'
#
loop_
_entity.id
_entity.type
_entity.pdbx_description
1 polymer ?
#
loop_
_entity_poly.entity_id
_entity_poly.type
_entity_poly.pdbx_seq_one_letter_code
_entity_poly.pdbx_strand_id
1 'polypeptide(L)'
;MKLPTKLTFENHLTRRPKNAHKDSPQQPEPYVVSSELKKAVNLAIYLRRPLLLEGDAGCGKTRLASAVAYELGLPLYRWDVRS
;
A
#
# COMPACT_ATOMS: atom_id res chain seq x y z
N MET A 1 -5.65 20.37 3.66
CA MET A 1 -4.47 19.84 4.40
C MET A 1 -3.60 19.07 3.42
N LYS A 2 -2.42 19.57 3.05
CA LYS A 2 -1.50 18.87 2.14
C LYS A 2 -0.63 17.91 2.95
N LEU A 3 -0.66 16.62 2.62
CA LEU A 3 0.16 15.60 3.27
C LEU A 3 1.63 15.77 2.79
N PRO A 4 2.63 15.47 3.65
CA PRO A 4 4.03 15.54 3.29
C PRO A 4 4.32 14.63 2.09
N THR A 5 4.96 15.20 1.07
CA THR A 5 5.06 14.69 -0.30
C THR A 5 5.83 13.39 -0.48
N LYS A 6 6.52 12.88 0.55
CA LYS A 6 7.51 11.82 0.36
C LYS A 6 6.90 10.41 0.26
N LEU A 7 5.72 10.17 0.83
CA LEU A 7 5.05 8.86 0.81
C LEU A 7 3.53 9.04 0.70
N THR A 8 3.04 9.25 -0.51
CA THR A 8 1.59 9.34 -0.81
C THR A 8 1.23 8.28 -1.82
N PHE A 9 0.31 7.39 -1.47
CA PHE A 9 -0.26 6.38 -2.35
C PHE A 9 -1.38 6.99 -3.20
N GLU A 10 -1.22 6.97 -4.52
CA GLU A 10 -2.20 7.48 -5.49
C GLU A 10 -2.91 6.38 -6.31
N ASN A 11 -2.45 5.14 -6.17
CA ASN A 11 -2.89 3.96 -6.91
C ASN A 11 -2.57 4.05 -8.42
N HIS A 12 -1.32 4.39 -8.74
CA HIS A 12 -0.80 4.52 -10.10
C HIS A 12 0.21 3.40 -10.43
N LEU A 13 -0.13 2.56 -11.40
CA LEU A 13 0.67 1.39 -11.81
C LEU A 13 2.07 1.71 -12.34
N THR A 14 2.32 2.96 -12.73
CA THR A 14 3.58 3.41 -13.33
C THR A 14 4.47 4.23 -12.38
N ARG A 15 4.02 4.49 -11.16
CA ARG A 15 4.66 5.48 -10.26
C ARG A 15 5.75 4.89 -9.34
N ARG A 16 6.19 3.66 -9.60
CA ARG A 16 7.26 3.04 -8.81
C ARG A 16 8.55 3.87 -8.86
N PRO A 17 9.17 4.21 -7.71
CA PRO A 17 10.40 5.02 -7.68
C PRO A 17 11.61 4.25 -8.22
N LYS A 18 12.55 4.97 -8.85
CA LYS A 18 13.79 4.37 -9.39
C LYS A 18 14.68 3.72 -8.32
N ASN A 19 14.64 4.23 -7.11
CA ASN A 19 15.39 3.74 -5.94
C ASN A 19 14.51 2.89 -5.00
N ALA A 20 13.59 2.10 -5.56
CA ALA A 20 12.75 1.20 -4.78
C ALA A 20 13.59 0.18 -4.00
N HIS A 21 13.07 -0.23 -2.84
CA HIS A 21 13.67 -1.28 -2.04
C HIS A 21 13.73 -2.60 -2.83
N LYS A 22 14.81 -3.38 -2.64
CA LYS A 22 14.98 -4.70 -3.30
C LYS A 22 13.83 -5.67 -2.99
N ASP A 23 13.31 -5.62 -1.76
CA ASP A 23 12.20 -6.45 -1.29
C ASP A 23 10.81 -5.83 -1.57
N SER A 24 10.74 -4.76 -2.37
CA SER A 24 9.44 -4.28 -2.85
C SER A 24 8.89 -5.26 -3.89
N PRO A 25 7.56 -5.30 -4.11
CA PRO A 25 7.01 -5.96 -5.29
C PRO A 25 7.67 -5.40 -6.57
N GLN A 26 7.99 -6.28 -7.50
CA GLN A 26 8.66 -5.92 -8.77
C GLN A 26 7.67 -5.74 -9.92
N GLN A 27 6.49 -6.35 -9.81
CA GLN A 27 5.41 -6.22 -10.77
C GLN A 27 4.29 -5.34 -10.18
N PRO A 28 3.63 -4.51 -11.00
CA PRO A 28 2.47 -3.74 -10.56
C PRO A 28 1.34 -4.69 -10.14
N GLU A 29 0.65 -4.35 -9.06
CA GLU A 29 -0.59 -5.01 -8.64
C GLU A 29 -1.78 -4.10 -9.01
N PRO A 30 -2.57 -4.46 -10.04
CA PRO A 30 -3.79 -3.74 -10.36
C PRO A 30 -4.78 -3.84 -9.20
N TYR A 31 -5.09 -2.69 -8.60
CA TYR A 31 -6.03 -2.60 -7.48
C TYR A 31 -7.04 -1.50 -7.75
N VAL A 32 -8.32 -1.77 -7.48
CA VAL A 32 -9.37 -0.75 -7.56
C VAL A 32 -9.59 -0.21 -6.14
N VAL A 33 -9.17 1.04 -5.90
CA VAL A 33 -9.25 1.68 -4.58
C VAL A 33 -10.38 2.71 -4.57
N SER A 34 -11.20 2.71 -3.51
CA SER A 34 -12.12 3.82 -3.24
C SER A 34 -11.37 5.04 -2.73
N SER A 35 -11.98 6.23 -2.82
CA SER A 35 -11.36 7.46 -2.34
C SER A 35 -11.10 7.44 -0.83
N GLU A 36 -11.98 6.77 -0.10
CA GLU A 36 -12.02 6.63 1.35
C GLU A 36 -10.92 5.68 1.82
N LEU A 37 -10.76 4.54 1.15
CA LEU A 37 -9.70 3.59 1.44
C LEU A 37 -8.32 4.19 1.14
N LYS A 38 -8.19 4.91 0.00
CA LYS A 38 -6.97 5.66 -0.32
C LYS A 38 -6.64 6.69 0.76
N LYS A 39 -7.65 7.42 1.23
CA LYS A 39 -7.49 8.40 2.32
C LYS A 39 -7.05 7.74 3.63
N ALA A 40 -7.62 6.59 3.98
CA ALA A 40 -7.24 5.84 5.18
C ALA A 40 -5.78 5.37 5.13
N VAL A 41 -5.33 4.82 3.99
CA VAL A 41 -3.93 4.43 3.76
C VAL A 41 -2.99 5.61 3.94
N ASN A 42 -3.27 6.73 3.25
CA ASN A 42 -2.43 7.91 3.31
C ASN A 42 -2.41 8.56 4.71
N LEU A 43 -3.52 8.50 5.43
CA LEU A 43 -3.58 8.98 6.81
C LEU A 43 -2.75 8.11 7.74
N ALA A 44 -2.81 6.78 7.62
CA ALA A 44 -2.00 5.86 8.42
C ALA A 44 -0.49 6.09 8.20
N ILE A 45 -0.08 6.28 6.93
CA ILE A 45 1.31 6.63 6.58
C ILE A 45 1.71 7.96 7.23
N TYR A 46 0.87 8.99 7.09
CA TYR A 46 1.14 10.31 7.65
C TYR A 46 1.28 10.30 9.17
N LEU A 47 0.37 9.62 9.85
CA LEU A 47 0.36 9.50 11.31
C LEU A 47 1.42 8.52 11.84
N ARG A 48 2.07 7.76 10.95
CA ARG A 48 2.96 6.64 11.31
C ARG A 48 2.28 5.66 12.27
N ARG A 49 1.02 5.35 11.99
CA ARG A 49 0.20 4.43 12.78
C ARG A 49 -0.11 3.18 11.96
N PRO A 50 -0.24 2.00 12.60
CA PRO A 50 -0.66 0.80 11.90
C PRO A 50 -2.08 0.97 11.34
N LEU A 51 -2.35 0.33 10.20
CA LEU A 51 -3.68 0.24 9.60
C LEU A 51 -4.14 -1.22 9.63
N LEU A 52 -5.20 -1.50 10.39
CA LEU A 52 -5.88 -2.79 10.35
C LEU A 52 -6.95 -2.75 9.26
N LEU A 53 -6.98 -3.78 8.41
CA LEU A 53 -7.97 -3.93 7.35
C LEU A 53 -8.88 -5.10 7.67
N GLU A 54 -10.18 -4.82 7.76
CA GLU A 54 -11.23 -5.82 7.95
C GLU A 54 -12.02 -6.04 6.65
N GLY A 55 -12.72 -7.17 6.57
CA GLY A 55 -13.58 -7.53 5.43
C GLY A 55 -13.51 -9.01 5.09
N ASP A 56 -14.34 -9.47 4.16
CA ASP A 56 -14.46 -10.88 3.83
C ASP A 56 -13.22 -11.47 3.15
N ALA A 57 -13.12 -12.80 3.17
CA ALA A 57 -12.13 -13.51 2.40
C ALA A 57 -12.26 -13.13 0.91
N GLY A 58 -11.14 -12.78 0.28
CA GLY A 58 -11.13 -12.39 -1.14
C GLY A 58 -11.36 -10.91 -1.44
N CYS A 59 -11.68 -10.04 -0.46
CA CYS A 59 -11.86 -8.58 -0.70
C CYS A 59 -10.57 -7.80 -1.03
N GLY A 60 -9.47 -8.48 -1.34
CA GLY A 60 -8.24 -7.83 -1.81
C GLY A 60 -7.37 -7.16 -0.75
N LYS A 61 -7.57 -7.41 0.55
CA LYS A 61 -6.75 -6.86 1.65
C LYS A 61 -5.23 -7.05 1.43
N THR A 62 -4.81 -8.27 1.13
CA THR A 62 -3.41 -8.60 0.84
C THR A 62 -2.91 -7.92 -0.44
N ARG A 63 -3.77 -7.78 -1.46
CA ARG A 63 -3.43 -7.11 -2.73
C ARG A 63 -3.25 -5.61 -2.53
N LEU A 64 -4.03 -4.96 -1.66
CA LEU A 64 -3.84 -3.54 -1.32
C LEU A 64 -2.45 -3.31 -0.73
N ALA A 65 -1.98 -4.16 0.18
CA ALA A 65 -0.63 -4.05 0.73
C ALA A 65 0.45 -4.15 -0.36
N SER A 66 0.27 -5.06 -1.34
CA SER A 66 1.15 -5.18 -2.51
C SER A 66 1.13 -3.92 -3.39
N ALA A 67 -0.05 -3.41 -3.73
CA ALA A 67 -0.19 -2.19 -4.54
C ALA A 67 0.47 -0.97 -3.88
N VAL A 68 0.28 -0.80 -2.57
CA VAL A 68 0.89 0.30 -1.80
C VAL A 68 2.42 0.15 -1.76
N ALA A 69 2.93 -1.04 -1.47
CA ALA A 69 4.37 -1.30 -1.40
C ALA A 69 5.05 -1.11 -2.77
N TYR A 70 4.41 -1.56 -3.85
CA TYR A 70 4.89 -1.39 -5.21
C TYR A 70 5.01 0.10 -5.58
N GLU A 71 3.93 0.87 -5.40
CA GLU A 71 3.91 2.27 -5.80
C GLU A 71 4.91 3.11 -4.99
N LEU A 72 5.00 2.85 -3.68
CA LEU A 72 5.90 3.60 -2.80
C LEU A 72 7.34 3.08 -2.82
N GLY A 73 7.61 1.96 -3.50
CA GLY A 73 8.91 1.29 -3.51
C GLY A 73 9.37 0.81 -2.13
N LEU A 74 8.42 0.48 -1.25
CA LEU A 74 8.68 0.03 0.11
C LEU A 74 8.81 -1.50 0.17
N PRO A 75 9.59 -2.06 1.11
CA PRO A 75 9.62 -3.50 1.32
C PRO A 75 8.23 -4.03 1.71
N LEU A 76 7.88 -5.22 1.23
CA LEU A 76 6.69 -5.95 1.66
C LEU A 76 7.08 -7.24 2.36
N TYR A 77 6.88 -7.28 3.68
CA TYR A 77 7.08 -8.48 4.48
C TYR A 77 5.71 -9.11 4.79
N ARG A 78 5.54 -10.37 4.39
CA ARG A 78 4.33 -11.13 4.64
C ARG A 78 4.59 -12.13 5.77
N TRP A 79 3.72 -12.12 6.77
CA TRP A 79 3.74 -13.08 7.88
C TRP A 79 2.38 -13.77 7.96
N ASP A 80 2.28 -14.97 7.40
CA ASP A 80 1.07 -15.77 7.47
C ASP A 80 1.01 -16.46 8.84
N VAL A 81 0.09 -16.03 9.69
CA VAL A 81 -0.14 -16.67 11.00
C VAL A 81 -0.99 -17.91 10.77
N ARG A 82 -0.42 -19.09 11.05
CA ARG A 82 -1.15 -20.36 11.15
C ARG A 82 -1.23 -20.73 12.63
N SER A 83 -2.40 -21.17 13.08
CA SER A 83 -2.56 -21.79 14.40
C SER A 83 -2.15 -23.25 14.37
#